data_AF-A0A562RKC5-F1
#
_entry.id   AF-A0A562RKC5-F1
#
_cell.length_a   1.000
_cell.length_b   1.000
_cell.length_c   1.000
_cell.angle_alpha   90.00
_cell.angle_beta   90.00
_cell.angle_gamma   90.00
#
_symmetry.space_group_name_H-M   'P 1'
#
loop_
_entity.id
_entity.type
_entity.pdbx_description
1 polymer ?
#
loop_
_entity_poly.entity_id
_entity_poly.type
_entity_poly.pdbx_seq_one_letter_code
_entity_poly.pdbx_strand_id
1 'polypeptide(L)'
;MPTTNSTAGVTISLTAGRKLTISCGVKSKGAVDIVSGVPDAGFSTRRVSFGAPVVLGPYNTDAVIKVRAVMGWVSYTTAELAPEIEGGVPRKGVASMKSIPLGLYAQWPSDNAYLSTSFWPGAGAGRTALARVTGDPALFYQTTPTALGAVPGCTVTTLAGTSVAAANALMDSFGNVIGDGAASIVAAWLAKNGDIFFVSTHGASNGNPANRSALFRARLNASKTDATVGSDTAASNKRACIDIGRWPQTAAGPWSRNIRMLARASFLEATVDGVSHYYYCEYNVAGGDRVPGGLNDQCIIYRSVDLGATWEVFMELNTGGTNIIAHFHGAVQDPYTGVIYFMTGDFNTQNAVISYDGKSPKLAANTPLAEISSKPGFKCINNTELVRFTDLCFTPDKIFTLPDADTEAGDATSIAYVNTTLARDLGYIVSVSRNPERHDKVPPFSAIQHSRLGALFISFRQDATQQEYDAYPWYDLHSCDVETSEWVLIGRINSRLSRFGQNPLSFFVDHLDRVWAGITNARWDATLDNGIGQVASKSSSLCITMGPRQVTPYVFEGG
;
A
#
# COMPACT_ATOMS: atom_id res chain seq x y z
N MET A 1 -18.69 6.20 -20.80
CA MET A 1 -19.96 6.18 -20.05
C MET A 1 -21.10 5.94 -21.03
N PRO A 2 -22.12 5.16 -20.68
CA PRO A 2 -23.34 5.09 -21.49
C PRO A 2 -24.03 6.47 -21.54
N THR A 3 -24.55 6.85 -22.70
CA THR A 3 -25.30 8.09 -22.92
C THR A 3 -26.64 7.77 -23.56
N THR A 4 -27.67 8.57 -23.26
CA THR A 4 -28.97 8.48 -23.94
C THR A 4 -29.49 9.86 -24.32
N ASN A 5 -29.99 9.95 -25.56
CA ASN A 5 -30.65 11.14 -26.12
C ASN A 5 -32.16 10.91 -26.29
N SER A 6 -32.68 9.79 -25.76
CA SER A 6 -34.05 9.37 -25.97
C SER A 6 -34.97 9.88 -24.87
N THR A 7 -36.11 10.44 -25.26
CA THR A 7 -37.23 10.77 -24.37
C THR A 7 -37.90 9.52 -23.79
N ALA A 8 -37.71 8.34 -24.42
CA ALA A 8 -38.22 7.07 -23.92
C ALA A 8 -37.53 6.61 -22.61
N GLY A 9 -36.31 7.12 -22.35
CA GLY A 9 -35.50 6.81 -21.18
C GLY A 9 -34.79 5.45 -21.24
N VAL A 10 -33.82 5.25 -20.34
CA VAL A 10 -33.14 3.98 -20.10
C VAL A 10 -33.51 3.51 -18.70
N THR A 11 -33.91 2.24 -18.59
CA THR A 11 -34.13 1.58 -17.31
C THR A 11 -32.82 1.02 -16.80
N ILE A 12 -32.47 1.38 -15.57
CA ILE A 12 -31.25 0.95 -14.89
C ILE A 12 -31.67 0.15 -13.66
N SER A 13 -31.30 -1.12 -13.63
CA SER A 13 -31.37 -1.92 -12.42
C SER A 13 -30.15 -1.61 -11.56
N LEU A 14 -30.39 -1.09 -10.37
CA LEU A 14 -29.37 -0.75 -9.38
C LEU A 14 -29.47 -1.76 -8.24
N THR A 15 -28.49 -2.65 -8.14
CA THR A 15 -28.39 -3.59 -7.02
C THR A 15 -28.24 -2.85 -5.70
N ALA A 16 -28.77 -3.39 -4.61
CA ALA A 16 -28.60 -2.86 -3.26
C ALA A 16 -27.14 -2.46 -2.97
N GLY A 17 -26.94 -1.32 -2.29
CA GLY A 17 -25.62 -0.78 -1.95
C GLY A 17 -24.88 -0.05 -3.09
N ARG A 18 -25.41 0.00 -4.31
CA ARG A 18 -24.83 0.79 -5.41
C ARG A 18 -25.41 2.20 -5.48
N LYS A 19 -24.63 3.15 -5.99
CA LYS A 19 -25.10 4.51 -6.33
C LYS A 19 -25.16 4.72 -7.83
N LEU A 20 -26.10 5.54 -8.26
CA LEU A 20 -26.24 6.00 -9.63
C LEU A 20 -25.93 7.50 -9.68
N THR A 21 -24.85 7.86 -10.37
CA THR A 21 -24.52 9.27 -10.64
C THR A 21 -25.01 9.63 -12.04
N ILE A 22 -25.74 10.73 -12.14
CA ILE A 22 -26.36 11.22 -13.37
C ILE A 22 -25.88 12.63 -13.65
N SER A 23 -25.33 12.84 -14.84
CA SER A 23 -24.84 14.13 -15.30
C SER A 23 -25.51 14.52 -16.62
N CYS A 24 -25.72 15.81 -16.84
CA CYS A 24 -26.27 16.34 -18.09
C CYS A 24 -25.29 17.27 -18.78
N GLY A 25 -25.33 17.29 -20.11
CA GLY A 25 -24.48 18.17 -20.92
C GLY A 25 -24.84 19.65 -20.80
N VAL A 26 -23.96 20.52 -21.28
CA VAL A 26 -24.19 21.98 -21.37
C VAL A 26 -25.51 22.26 -22.11
N LYS A 27 -26.37 23.10 -21.54
CA LYS A 27 -27.74 23.40 -22.04
C LYS A 27 -28.69 22.18 -22.11
N SER A 28 -28.41 21.08 -21.42
CA SER A 28 -29.32 19.92 -21.33
C SER A 28 -30.17 19.96 -20.06
N LYS A 29 -31.35 19.32 -20.09
CA LYS A 29 -32.22 19.05 -18.93
C LYS A 29 -32.54 17.56 -18.88
N GLY A 30 -32.29 16.91 -17.74
CA GLY A 30 -32.66 15.51 -17.50
C GLY A 30 -33.85 15.41 -16.55
N ALA A 31 -34.62 14.34 -16.66
CA ALA A 31 -35.58 13.93 -15.63
C ALA A 31 -35.29 12.50 -15.24
N VAL A 32 -35.33 12.25 -13.94
CA VAL A 32 -35.17 10.91 -13.38
C VAL A 32 -36.46 10.55 -12.70
N ASP A 33 -37.07 9.47 -13.19
CA ASP A 33 -38.27 8.90 -12.63
C ASP A 33 -37.86 7.62 -11.90
N ILE A 34 -38.12 7.59 -10.59
CA ILE A 34 -37.94 6.39 -9.78
C ILE A 34 -39.15 5.48 -10.06
N VAL A 35 -38.91 4.29 -10.62
CA VAL A 35 -39.99 3.42 -11.12
C VAL A 35 -40.46 2.45 -10.05
N SER A 36 -39.54 1.85 -9.27
CA SER A 36 -39.87 0.93 -8.17
C SER A 36 -38.65 0.60 -7.29
N GLY A 37 -38.88 0.15 -6.06
CA GLY A 37 -37.84 -0.45 -5.20
C GLY A 37 -37.09 0.50 -4.25
N VAL A 38 -37.61 1.71 -4.02
CA VAL A 38 -37.05 2.65 -3.03
C VAL A 38 -38.07 2.81 -1.88
N PRO A 39 -37.80 2.26 -0.68
CA PRO A 39 -38.81 2.18 0.40
C PRO A 39 -39.40 3.51 0.85
N ASP A 40 -38.66 4.63 0.72
CA ASP A 40 -39.05 5.93 1.34
C ASP A 40 -39.19 7.10 0.35
N ALA A 41 -39.03 6.87 -0.95
CA ALA A 41 -39.22 7.91 -1.96
C ALA A 41 -40.61 7.74 -2.58
N GLY A 42 -41.63 8.39 -2.01
CA GLY A 42 -42.88 8.60 -2.72
C GLY A 42 -42.58 9.04 -4.16
N PHE A 43 -43.25 8.45 -5.16
CA PHE A 43 -42.98 8.60 -6.59
C PHE A 43 -42.75 10.08 -6.96
N SER A 44 -41.50 10.51 -6.96
CA SER A 44 -41.13 11.90 -7.20
C SER A 44 -40.11 11.95 -8.33
N THR A 45 -40.55 12.52 -9.45
CA THR A 45 -39.66 12.87 -10.56
C THR A 45 -38.63 13.89 -10.05
N ARG A 46 -37.35 13.53 -10.02
CA ARG A 46 -36.26 14.48 -9.73
C ARG A 46 -35.75 15.07 -11.05
N ARG A 47 -35.78 16.41 -11.15
CA ARG A 47 -35.23 17.12 -12.32
C ARG A 47 -33.73 17.35 -12.14
N VAL A 48 -32.95 17.03 -13.15
CA VAL A 48 -31.49 17.21 -13.20
C VAL A 48 -31.19 18.37 -14.13
N SER A 49 -30.49 19.39 -13.62
CA SER A 49 -30.11 20.60 -14.37
C SER A 49 -28.59 20.66 -14.55
N PHE A 50 -28.14 21.42 -15.54
CA PHE A 50 -26.73 21.68 -15.78
C PHE A 50 -26.05 22.31 -14.54
N GLY A 51 -24.87 21.81 -14.16
CA GLY A 51 -24.00 22.42 -13.15
C GLY A 51 -23.63 21.52 -11.97
N ALA A 52 -24.42 20.49 -11.65
CA ALA A 52 -24.07 19.51 -10.62
C ALA A 52 -24.66 18.12 -10.94
N PRO A 53 -23.87 17.04 -10.85
CA PRO A 53 -24.39 15.67 -10.96
C PRO A 53 -25.46 15.41 -9.89
N VAL A 54 -26.50 14.66 -10.24
CA VAL A 54 -27.45 14.12 -9.26
C VAL A 54 -27.04 12.71 -8.93
N VAL A 55 -26.88 12.45 -7.63
CA VAL A 55 -26.57 11.13 -7.09
C VAL A 55 -27.85 10.53 -6.50
N LEU A 56 -28.16 9.30 -6.90
CA LEU A 56 -29.27 8.50 -6.38
C LEU A 56 -28.71 7.24 -5.70
N GLY A 57 -29.33 6.86 -4.58
CA GLY A 57 -28.84 5.81 -3.70
C GLY A 57 -27.69 6.25 -2.78
N PRO A 58 -27.04 5.30 -2.08
CA PRO A 58 -27.36 3.87 -2.10
C PRO A 58 -28.78 3.57 -1.59
N TYR A 59 -29.31 2.45 -2.04
CA TYR A 59 -30.57 1.91 -1.55
C TYR A 59 -30.31 0.57 -0.86
N ASN A 60 -31.07 0.29 0.19
CA ASN A 60 -30.95 -0.94 0.99
C ASN A 60 -31.60 -2.15 0.32
N THR A 61 -32.28 -1.92 -0.82
CA THR A 61 -32.90 -2.93 -1.67
C THR A 61 -32.57 -2.63 -3.12
N ASP A 62 -32.72 -3.63 -3.98
CA ASP A 62 -32.63 -3.44 -5.43
C ASP A 62 -33.64 -2.37 -5.88
N ALA A 63 -33.16 -1.42 -6.67
CA ALA A 63 -33.94 -0.31 -7.19
C ALA A 63 -33.96 -0.33 -8.73
N VAL A 64 -35.10 0.04 -9.30
CA VAL A 64 -35.25 0.23 -10.75
C VAL A 64 -35.47 1.70 -11.03
N ILE A 65 -34.50 2.32 -11.70
CA ILE A 65 -34.48 3.76 -11.95
C ILE A 65 -34.60 4.00 -13.45
N LYS A 66 -35.51 4.87 -13.87
CA LYS A 66 -35.63 5.28 -15.26
C LYS A 66 -35.05 6.67 -15.45
N VAL A 67 -34.00 6.75 -16.26
CA VAL A 67 -33.31 8.00 -16.59
C VAL A 67 -33.72 8.42 -17.99
N ARG A 68 -34.30 9.63 -18.15
CA ARG A 68 -34.65 10.18 -19.46
C ARG A 68 -34.09 11.57 -19.67
N ALA A 69 -33.68 11.86 -20.90
CA ALA A 69 -33.38 13.22 -21.31
C ALA A 69 -34.70 13.96 -21.56
N VAL A 70 -34.87 15.13 -20.93
CA VAL A 70 -35.97 16.06 -21.25
C VAL A 70 -35.55 16.98 -22.39
N MET A 71 -34.27 17.36 -22.43
CA MET A 71 -33.65 18.15 -23.49
C MET A 71 -32.14 17.82 -23.55
N GLY A 72 -31.60 17.54 -24.73
CA GLY A 72 -30.18 17.22 -24.92
C GLY A 72 -29.83 15.77 -24.56
N TRP A 73 -28.71 15.57 -23.86
CA TRP A 73 -28.21 14.24 -23.50
C TRP A 73 -27.94 14.10 -22.00
N VAL A 74 -28.09 12.87 -21.50
CA VAL A 74 -27.77 12.49 -20.12
C VAL A 74 -26.77 11.34 -20.15
N SER A 75 -25.75 11.42 -19.29
CA SER A 75 -24.81 10.33 -19.03
C SER A 75 -25.02 9.79 -17.62
N TYR A 76 -24.76 8.51 -17.41
CA TYR A 76 -24.82 7.90 -16.10
C TYR A 76 -23.63 6.98 -15.82
N THR A 77 -23.30 6.84 -14.54
CA THR A 77 -22.36 5.83 -14.04
C THR A 77 -22.95 5.14 -12.82
N THR A 78 -22.83 3.82 -12.77
CA THR A 78 -23.06 3.05 -11.56
C THR A 78 -21.72 2.83 -10.88
N ALA A 79 -21.56 3.36 -9.68
CA ALA A 79 -20.42 3.03 -8.85
C ALA A 79 -20.91 2.11 -7.74
N GLU A 80 -20.16 1.06 -7.44
CA GLU A 80 -20.24 0.52 -6.08
C GLU A 80 -19.82 1.65 -5.13
N LEU A 81 -20.54 1.83 -4.03
CA LEU A 81 -19.86 2.37 -2.87
C LEU A 81 -18.70 1.41 -2.58
N ALA A 82 -17.51 1.93 -2.27
CA ALA A 82 -16.72 1.26 -1.24
C ALA A 82 -17.72 1.15 -0.08
N PRO A 83 -18.27 -0.05 0.18
CA PRO A 83 -19.53 -0.17 0.88
C PRO A 83 -19.37 0.61 2.16
N GLU A 84 -20.29 1.55 2.34
CA GLU A 84 -20.52 2.13 3.64
C GLU A 84 -20.64 0.90 4.54
N ILE A 85 -19.75 0.81 5.52
CA ILE A 85 -19.62 -0.36 6.38
C ILE A 85 -20.82 -0.32 7.35
N GLU A 86 -22.03 -0.28 6.82
CA GLU A 86 -23.29 -0.47 7.52
C GLU A 86 -23.37 -1.95 7.88
N GLY A 87 -22.84 -2.28 9.06
CA GLY A 87 -22.74 -3.65 9.56
C GLY A 87 -21.40 -4.00 10.20
N GLY A 88 -20.47 -3.05 10.31
CA GLY A 88 -19.14 -3.32 10.85
C GLY A 88 -18.25 -4.06 9.87
N VAL A 89 -16.94 -3.94 10.08
CA VAL A 89 -15.90 -4.58 9.27
C VAL A 89 -16.00 -6.10 9.50
N PRO A 90 -16.20 -6.92 8.46
CA PRO A 90 -16.47 -8.35 8.64
C PRO A 90 -15.38 -9.05 9.46
N ARG A 91 -15.78 -9.81 10.48
CA ARG A 91 -14.87 -10.64 11.28
C ARG A 91 -14.56 -11.92 10.50
N LYS A 92 -13.38 -12.01 9.91
CA LYS A 92 -12.96 -13.19 9.11
C LYS A 92 -11.86 -13.97 9.81
N GLY A 93 -11.87 -15.28 9.59
CA GLY A 93 -10.72 -16.15 9.85
C GLY A 93 -10.02 -16.52 8.54
N VAL A 94 -9.08 -17.44 8.63
CA VAL A 94 -8.40 -18.00 7.45
C VAL A 94 -9.04 -19.35 7.10
N ALA A 95 -9.47 -19.51 5.85
CA ALA A 95 -9.95 -20.79 5.33
C ALA A 95 -8.79 -21.65 4.79
N SER A 96 -7.87 -21.01 4.07
CA SER A 96 -6.70 -21.68 3.51
C SER A 96 -5.58 -20.70 3.22
N MET A 97 -4.35 -21.21 3.19
CA MET A 97 -3.17 -20.48 2.74
C MET A 97 -2.39 -21.32 1.73
N LYS A 98 -1.81 -20.66 0.73
CA LYS A 98 -0.99 -21.31 -0.30
C LYS A 98 0.21 -20.44 -0.65
N SER A 99 1.41 -21.01 -0.55
CA SER A 99 2.64 -20.36 -1.02
C SER A 99 2.77 -20.45 -2.53
N ILE A 100 3.14 -19.35 -3.18
CA ILE A 100 3.34 -19.24 -4.63
C ILE A 100 4.74 -18.66 -4.87
N PRO A 101 5.57 -19.24 -5.78
CA PRO A 101 6.94 -18.79 -6.03
C PRO A 101 6.99 -17.56 -6.97
N LEU A 102 6.11 -16.58 -6.70
CA LEU A 102 6.03 -15.29 -7.36
C LEU A 102 6.01 -14.21 -6.28
N GLY A 103 6.87 -13.19 -6.37
CA GLY A 103 6.81 -12.03 -5.49
C GLY A 103 5.87 -10.96 -6.02
N LEU A 104 4.57 -11.11 -5.75
CA LEU A 104 3.52 -10.21 -6.21
C LEU A 104 3.51 -8.92 -5.39
N TYR A 105 3.24 -7.80 -6.05
CA TYR A 105 3.17 -6.48 -5.42
C TYR A 105 1.75 -5.90 -5.38
N ALA A 106 0.97 -6.11 -6.45
CA ALA A 106 -0.37 -5.54 -6.60
C ALA A 106 -1.15 -6.23 -7.74
N GLN A 107 -2.41 -5.86 -7.92
CA GLN A 107 -3.24 -6.23 -9.07
C GLN A 107 -3.74 -4.98 -9.82
N TRP A 108 -3.68 -5.00 -11.15
CA TRP A 108 -4.29 -3.99 -12.00
C TRP A 108 -5.82 -4.09 -11.95
N PRO A 109 -6.53 -3.02 -11.56
CA PRO A 109 -7.99 -3.03 -11.55
C PRO A 109 -8.62 -3.15 -12.94
N SER A 110 -7.88 -2.75 -13.99
CA SER A 110 -8.42 -2.67 -15.35
C SER A 110 -8.58 -4.02 -16.05
N ASP A 111 -7.75 -5.01 -15.69
CA ASP A 111 -7.67 -6.29 -16.40
C ASP A 111 -7.30 -7.47 -15.49
N ASN A 112 -7.30 -7.26 -14.18
CA ASN A 112 -7.00 -8.25 -13.15
C ASN A 112 -5.62 -8.92 -13.27
N ALA A 113 -4.70 -8.37 -14.08
CA ALA A 113 -3.32 -8.83 -14.10
C ALA A 113 -2.60 -8.47 -12.79
N TYR A 114 -1.56 -9.21 -12.43
CA TYR A 114 -0.78 -8.97 -11.22
C TYR A 114 0.61 -8.42 -11.56
N LEU A 115 1.08 -7.47 -10.77
CA LEU A 115 2.44 -6.97 -10.82
C LEU A 115 3.33 -7.86 -9.94
N SER A 116 4.49 -8.27 -10.46
CA SER A 116 5.47 -9.10 -9.77
C SER A 116 6.89 -8.60 -10.03
N THR A 117 7.87 -9.07 -9.25
CA THR A 117 9.28 -9.04 -9.66
C THR A 117 9.56 -10.01 -10.82
N SER A 118 10.65 -9.79 -11.55
CA SER A 118 11.25 -10.69 -12.54
C SER A 118 11.83 -12.00 -11.98
N PHE A 119 11.59 -12.28 -10.70
CA PHE A 119 12.36 -13.24 -9.92
C PHE A 119 11.53 -14.46 -9.54
N TRP A 120 11.32 -15.33 -10.52
CA TRP A 120 10.56 -16.58 -10.43
C TRP A 120 11.35 -17.77 -10.97
N PRO A 121 10.87 -19.01 -10.78
CA PRO A 121 11.46 -20.21 -11.34
C PRO A 121 11.90 -20.09 -12.80
N GLY A 122 13.22 -20.03 -13.02
CA GLY A 122 13.88 -20.15 -14.33
C GLY A 122 14.04 -18.83 -15.08
N ALA A 123 13.58 -17.70 -14.51
CA ALA A 123 14.05 -16.40 -14.94
C ALA A 123 15.53 -16.29 -14.55
N GLY A 124 16.44 -16.40 -15.52
CA GLY A 124 17.89 -16.38 -15.30
C GLY A 124 18.47 -15.07 -14.79
N ALA A 125 17.65 -14.12 -14.33
CA ALA A 125 18.07 -12.82 -13.84
C ALA A 125 17.48 -12.57 -12.45
N GLY A 126 18.24 -11.91 -11.57
CA GLY A 126 17.84 -11.48 -10.23
C GLY A 126 16.53 -10.68 -10.21
N ARG A 127 16.12 -10.13 -9.05
CA ARG A 127 15.03 -9.13 -8.94
C ARG A 127 15.38 -7.85 -9.69
N THR A 128 15.58 -7.95 -11.00
CA THR A 128 16.28 -6.97 -11.82
C THR A 128 15.32 -6.32 -12.80
N ALA A 129 14.11 -6.81 -12.95
CA ALA A 129 13.01 -6.17 -13.66
C ALA A 129 11.68 -6.48 -12.94
N LEU A 130 10.61 -5.84 -13.38
CA LEU A 130 9.24 -6.19 -13.03
C LEU A 130 8.68 -7.19 -14.05
N ALA A 131 7.53 -7.75 -13.71
CA ALA A 131 6.75 -8.58 -14.61
C ALA A 131 5.26 -8.39 -14.40
N ARG A 132 4.54 -8.69 -15.46
CA ARG A 132 3.09 -8.75 -15.49
C ARG A 132 2.65 -10.21 -15.54
N VAL A 133 1.76 -10.59 -14.64
CA VAL A 133 1.18 -11.93 -14.56
C VAL A 133 -0.29 -11.85 -14.99
N THR A 134 -0.67 -12.53 -16.06
CA THR A 134 -2.07 -12.65 -16.49
C THR A 134 -2.62 -14.03 -16.17
N GLY A 135 -3.90 -14.10 -15.82
CA GLY A 135 -4.53 -15.33 -15.33
C GLY A 135 -4.46 -15.42 -13.82
N ASP A 136 -4.64 -16.63 -13.26
CA ASP A 136 -4.63 -16.83 -11.81
C ASP A 136 -3.24 -17.27 -11.29
N PRO A 137 -2.50 -16.42 -10.55
CA PRO A 137 -1.20 -16.78 -9.99
C PRO A 137 -1.26 -17.97 -9.03
N ALA A 138 -2.42 -18.25 -8.42
CA ALA A 138 -2.59 -19.40 -7.53
C ALA A 138 -2.42 -20.74 -8.26
N LEU A 139 -2.52 -20.77 -9.59
CA LEU A 139 -2.30 -21.97 -10.42
C LEU A 139 -0.82 -22.28 -10.68
N PHE A 140 0.10 -21.36 -10.37
CA PHE A 140 1.53 -21.50 -10.68
C PHE A 140 2.21 -22.71 -9.97
N TYR A 141 1.51 -23.40 -9.06
CA TYR A 141 2.05 -24.51 -8.27
C TYR A 141 1.91 -25.89 -8.94
N GLN A 142 1.27 -26.04 -10.12
CA GLN A 142 0.66 -27.35 -10.44
C GLN A 142 1.37 -28.35 -11.36
N THR A 143 2.44 -28.05 -12.10
CA THR A 143 2.98 -29.07 -13.03
C THR A 143 4.48 -28.93 -13.26
N THR A 144 5.25 -29.84 -12.65
CA THR A 144 6.58 -30.34 -13.06
C THR A 144 7.66 -29.30 -13.46
N PRO A 145 8.85 -29.29 -12.83
CA PRO A 145 9.87 -28.23 -12.97
C PRO A 145 10.59 -28.13 -14.33
N THR A 146 10.16 -28.83 -15.39
CA THR A 146 10.98 -29.04 -16.58
C THR A 146 10.74 -28.09 -17.75
N ALA A 147 9.77 -27.18 -17.72
CA ALA A 147 9.75 -26.08 -18.67
C ALA A 147 8.90 -24.89 -18.17
N LEU A 148 9.50 -23.72 -18.19
CA LEU A 148 8.91 -22.38 -18.03
C LEU A 148 7.84 -22.00 -19.08
N GLY A 149 7.34 -22.98 -19.83
CA GLY A 149 6.34 -22.77 -20.87
C GLY A 149 4.95 -22.91 -20.28
N ALA A 150 4.27 -21.78 -20.11
CA ALA A 150 2.83 -21.66 -19.88
C ALA A 150 2.26 -22.66 -18.84
N VAL A 151 2.16 -22.23 -17.59
CA VAL A 151 1.20 -22.87 -16.68
C VAL A 151 -0.19 -22.65 -17.30
N PRO A 152 -0.97 -23.69 -17.62
CA PRO A 152 -2.30 -23.49 -18.18
C PRO A 152 -3.11 -22.54 -17.29
N GLY A 153 -3.56 -21.42 -17.86
CA GLY A 153 -4.31 -20.39 -17.13
C GLY A 153 -3.48 -19.34 -16.38
N CYS A 154 -2.14 -19.32 -16.50
CA CYS A 154 -1.28 -18.26 -15.96
C CYS A 154 -0.07 -17.99 -16.88
N THR A 155 0.16 -16.72 -17.24
CA THR A 155 1.30 -16.29 -18.08
C THR A 155 2.05 -15.17 -17.37
N VAL A 156 3.37 -15.30 -17.32
CA VAL A 156 4.28 -14.29 -16.75
C VAL A 156 5.05 -13.63 -17.89
N THR A 157 5.00 -12.31 -17.98
CA THR A 157 5.70 -11.51 -18.99
C THR A 157 6.63 -10.53 -18.30
N THR A 158 7.94 -10.68 -18.50
CA THR A 158 8.93 -9.71 -18.01
C THR A 158 8.73 -8.37 -18.69
N LEU A 159 8.73 -7.29 -17.90
CA LEU A 159 8.73 -5.91 -18.38
C LEU A 159 10.18 -5.45 -18.51
N ALA A 160 10.85 -5.86 -19.60
CA ALA A 160 12.29 -5.67 -19.80
C ALA A 160 12.76 -4.21 -19.68
N GLY A 161 11.92 -3.23 -20.04
CA GLY A 161 12.23 -1.81 -19.91
C GLY A 161 12.32 -1.31 -18.46
N THR A 162 11.81 -2.08 -17.49
CA THR A 162 11.98 -1.82 -16.04
C THR A 162 13.30 -2.35 -15.48
N SER A 163 14.19 -2.87 -16.33
CA SER A 163 15.36 -3.56 -15.85
C SER A 163 16.39 -2.61 -15.23
N VAL A 164 16.81 -2.91 -14.00
CA VAL A 164 17.88 -2.21 -13.26
C VAL A 164 19.28 -2.77 -13.55
N ALA A 165 19.39 -3.81 -14.39
CA ALA A 165 20.65 -4.42 -14.77
C ALA A 165 21.39 -3.62 -15.87
N ALA A 166 22.73 -3.76 -15.92
CA ALA A 166 23.64 -2.90 -16.69
C ALA A 166 23.31 -2.73 -18.19
N ALA A 167 22.74 -3.72 -18.88
CA ALA A 167 22.40 -3.60 -20.31
C ALA A 167 21.23 -2.63 -20.60
N ASN A 168 20.40 -2.33 -19.59
CA ASN A 168 19.24 -1.45 -19.66
C ASN A 168 19.31 -0.32 -18.62
N ALA A 169 20.52 0.01 -18.17
CA ALA A 169 20.74 0.71 -16.91
C ALA A 169 19.89 1.98 -16.74
N LEU A 170 19.13 1.99 -15.64
CA LEU A 170 18.41 3.16 -15.18
C LEU A 170 19.39 4.22 -14.66
N MET A 171 18.93 5.46 -14.62
CA MET A 171 19.72 6.62 -14.22
C MET A 171 19.21 7.21 -12.92
N ASP A 172 20.09 7.88 -12.18
CA ASP A 172 19.69 8.80 -11.13
C ASP A 172 18.85 9.95 -11.70
N SER A 173 18.29 10.78 -10.82
CA SER A 173 17.44 11.91 -11.22
C SER A 173 18.17 12.95 -12.10
N PHE A 174 19.50 12.94 -12.11
CA PHE A 174 20.37 13.85 -12.87
C PHE A 174 20.87 13.25 -14.19
N GLY A 175 20.58 11.99 -14.48
CA GLY A 175 20.97 11.31 -15.71
C GLY A 175 22.28 10.53 -15.64
N ASN A 176 22.86 10.33 -14.45
CA ASN A 176 24.00 9.43 -14.28
C ASN A 176 23.51 8.00 -14.18
N VAL A 177 24.19 7.07 -14.85
CA VAL A 177 23.83 5.65 -14.80
C VAL A 177 24.05 5.09 -13.39
N ILE A 178 23.03 4.46 -12.82
CA ILE A 178 23.09 3.80 -11.50
C ILE A 178 22.84 2.28 -11.57
N GLY A 179 22.41 1.74 -12.71
CA GLY A 179 22.25 0.30 -12.88
C GLY A 179 23.59 -0.44 -12.77
N ASP A 180 23.61 -1.53 -12.00
CA ASP A 180 24.76 -2.42 -11.85
C ASP A 180 24.33 -3.89 -11.71
N GLY A 181 25.30 -4.81 -11.71
CA GLY A 181 25.03 -6.25 -11.59
C GLY A 181 24.47 -6.69 -10.22
N ALA A 182 24.51 -5.82 -9.21
CA ALA A 182 24.00 -6.05 -7.87
C ALA A 182 22.66 -5.32 -7.61
N ALA A 183 22.18 -4.51 -8.56
CA ALA A 183 20.96 -3.75 -8.42
C ALA A 183 19.75 -4.67 -8.34
N SER A 184 18.78 -4.30 -7.49
CA SER A 184 17.55 -5.06 -7.33
C SER A 184 16.34 -4.17 -7.07
N ILE A 185 15.20 -4.55 -7.62
CA ILE A 185 13.90 -3.99 -7.29
C ILE A 185 13.43 -4.60 -5.97
N VAL A 186 13.07 -3.73 -5.03
CA VAL A 186 12.68 -4.12 -3.67
C VAL A 186 11.19 -3.89 -3.41
N ALA A 187 10.55 -2.93 -4.05
CA ALA A 187 9.10 -2.72 -3.99
C ALA A 187 8.55 -2.16 -5.29
N ALA A 188 7.25 -2.34 -5.49
CA ALA A 188 6.49 -1.64 -6.50
C ALA A 188 5.04 -1.39 -6.07
N TRP A 189 4.42 -0.38 -6.67
CA TRP A 189 3.04 0.05 -6.47
C TRP A 189 2.38 0.34 -7.82
N LEU A 190 1.06 0.20 -7.85
CA LEU A 190 0.23 0.60 -8.99
C LEU A 190 -0.58 1.84 -8.61
N ALA A 191 -0.43 2.90 -9.38
CA ALA A 191 -1.28 4.08 -9.26
C ALA A 191 -2.58 3.91 -10.06
N LYS A 192 -3.64 4.63 -9.68
CA LYS A 192 -4.96 4.57 -10.36
C LYS A 192 -4.88 4.97 -11.84
N ASN A 193 -3.90 5.80 -12.21
CA ASN A 193 -3.68 6.20 -13.61
C ASN A 193 -3.00 5.09 -14.46
N GLY A 194 -2.66 3.94 -13.86
CA GLY A 194 -2.01 2.81 -14.52
C GLY A 194 -0.48 2.87 -14.52
N ASP A 195 0.12 3.95 -14.02
CA ASP A 195 1.58 4.03 -13.85
C ASP A 195 2.03 3.07 -12.73
N ILE A 196 3.25 2.58 -12.89
CA ILE A 196 3.93 1.70 -11.95
C ILE A 196 5.01 2.51 -11.26
N PHE A 197 4.99 2.58 -9.94
CA PHE A 197 6.11 3.13 -9.17
C PHE A 197 6.92 1.97 -8.60
N PHE A 198 8.24 2.03 -8.67
CA PHE A 198 9.08 0.98 -8.10
C PHE A 198 10.37 1.53 -7.52
N VAL A 199 10.85 0.89 -6.47
CA VAL A 199 12.11 1.24 -5.80
C VAL A 199 13.16 0.21 -6.16
N SER A 200 14.31 0.68 -6.60
CA SER A 200 15.51 -0.14 -6.74
C SER A 200 16.55 0.23 -5.70
N THR A 201 17.29 -0.78 -5.25
CA THR A 201 18.51 -0.65 -4.46
C THR A 201 19.70 -1.01 -5.34
N HIS A 202 20.82 -0.31 -5.14
CA HIS A 202 22.00 -0.42 -5.99
C HIS A 202 23.23 -0.87 -5.19
N GLY A 203 24.09 -1.66 -5.83
CA GLY A 203 25.36 -2.08 -5.25
C GLY A 203 26.40 -0.96 -5.29
N ALA A 204 27.63 -1.30 -4.89
CA ALA A 204 28.76 -0.40 -5.11
C ALA A 204 29.17 -0.49 -6.58
N SER A 205 29.01 0.59 -7.34
CA SER A 205 29.38 0.65 -8.75
C SER A 205 29.79 2.07 -9.15
N ASN A 206 30.75 2.21 -10.08
CA ASN A 206 31.14 3.49 -10.69
C ASN A 206 31.43 4.64 -9.71
N GLY A 207 32.09 4.36 -8.58
CA GLY A 207 32.38 5.36 -7.55
C GLY A 207 31.21 5.70 -6.61
N ASN A 208 30.04 5.06 -6.79
CA ASN A 208 28.93 5.15 -5.86
C ASN A 208 29.05 4.09 -4.74
N PRO A 209 28.91 4.47 -3.47
CA PRO A 209 28.78 3.51 -2.38
C PRO A 209 27.49 2.67 -2.48
N ALA A 210 27.57 1.43 -2.01
CA ALA A 210 26.45 0.49 -1.96
C ALA A 210 25.27 0.97 -1.10
N ASN A 211 24.11 0.34 -1.33
CA ASN A 211 22.84 0.52 -0.59
C ASN A 211 22.22 1.91 -0.76
N ARG A 212 22.30 2.45 -1.97
CA ARG A 212 21.50 3.61 -2.38
C ARG A 212 20.21 3.14 -3.03
N SER A 213 19.15 3.92 -2.86
CA SER A 213 17.84 3.60 -3.39
C SER A 213 17.33 4.71 -4.30
N ALA A 214 16.55 4.36 -5.32
CA ALA A 214 15.90 5.34 -6.20
C ALA A 214 14.46 4.92 -6.49
N LEU A 215 13.56 5.91 -6.55
CA LEU A 215 12.17 5.72 -6.97
C LEU A 215 12.05 5.98 -8.47
N PHE A 216 11.50 5.02 -9.19
CA PHE A 216 11.25 5.10 -10.62
C PHE A 216 9.75 5.08 -10.91
N ARG A 217 9.37 5.71 -12.02
CA ARG A 217 8.04 5.57 -12.63
C ARG A 217 8.15 4.82 -13.95
N ALA A 218 7.26 3.86 -14.16
CA ALA A 218 7.09 3.10 -15.37
C ALA A 218 5.67 3.22 -15.92
N ARG A 219 5.52 3.03 -17.23
CA ARG A 219 4.22 2.95 -17.90
C ARG A 219 4.20 1.78 -18.87
N LEU A 220 3.16 0.96 -18.80
CA LEU A 220 2.96 -0.12 -19.75
C LEU A 220 2.83 0.44 -21.18
N ASN A 221 3.47 -0.22 -22.13
CA ASN A 221 3.22 0.06 -23.54
C ASN A 221 1.79 -0.34 -23.95
N ALA A 222 1.35 0.08 -25.13
CA ALA A 222 -0.01 -0.19 -25.60
C ALA A 222 -0.36 -1.69 -25.66
N SER A 223 0.62 -2.56 -25.96
CA SER A 223 0.44 -4.01 -25.99
C SER A 223 0.49 -4.67 -24.60
N LYS A 224 0.83 -3.93 -23.54
CA LYS A 224 1.04 -4.42 -22.16
C LYS A 224 2.05 -5.58 -22.07
N THR A 225 2.99 -5.63 -23.01
CA THR A 225 4.05 -6.65 -23.07
C THR A 225 5.39 -6.13 -22.57
N ASP A 226 5.51 -4.82 -22.36
CA ASP A 226 6.68 -4.17 -21.79
C ASP A 226 6.27 -2.85 -21.12
N ALA A 227 7.22 -2.16 -20.49
CA ALA A 227 7.03 -0.82 -19.93
C ALA A 227 8.19 0.11 -20.29
N THR A 228 7.89 1.40 -20.46
CA THR A 228 8.91 2.46 -20.50
C THR A 228 9.13 3.01 -19.08
N VAL A 229 10.34 3.49 -18.77
CA VAL A 229 10.70 4.07 -17.47
C VAL A 229 11.19 5.50 -17.64
N GLY A 230 10.78 6.40 -16.76
CA GLY A 230 11.33 7.76 -16.68
C GLY A 230 10.52 8.73 -15.84
N SER A 231 11.15 9.84 -15.49
CA SER A 231 10.54 10.97 -14.76
C SER A 231 9.89 12.00 -15.68
N ASP A 232 10.06 11.91 -17.00
CA ASP A 232 9.36 12.75 -17.96
C ASP A 232 7.89 12.34 -18.12
N THR A 233 7.06 13.20 -18.72
CA THR A 233 5.63 12.95 -18.92
C THR A 233 5.33 11.62 -19.63
N ALA A 234 6.21 11.19 -20.54
CA ALA A 234 6.09 9.93 -21.27
C ALA A 234 6.68 8.72 -20.54
N ALA A 235 7.34 8.93 -19.40
CA ALA A 235 8.10 7.91 -18.65
C ALA A 235 9.06 7.15 -19.57
N SER A 236 9.97 7.86 -20.24
CA SER A 236 10.85 7.34 -21.29
C SER A 236 12.34 7.66 -21.09
N ASN A 237 12.66 8.66 -20.27
CA ASN A 237 14.03 9.16 -20.11
C ASN A 237 14.93 8.30 -19.21
N LYS A 238 14.42 7.19 -18.64
CA LYS A 238 15.09 6.25 -17.71
C LYS A 238 15.59 6.85 -16.40
N ARG A 239 15.28 8.12 -16.10
CA ARG A 239 15.72 8.78 -14.87
C ARG A 239 14.80 8.44 -13.72
N ALA A 240 15.39 8.36 -12.53
CA ALA A 240 14.65 8.28 -11.29
C ALA A 240 13.78 9.54 -11.10
N CYS A 241 12.64 9.35 -10.48
CA CYS A 241 11.79 10.43 -9.99
C CYS A 241 12.38 11.06 -8.73
N ILE A 242 12.97 10.23 -7.86
CA ILE A 242 13.62 10.64 -6.61
C ILE A 242 14.87 9.77 -6.41
N ASP A 243 16.00 10.41 -6.09
CA ASP A 243 17.17 9.72 -5.53
C ASP A 243 16.99 9.61 -4.01
N ILE A 244 16.49 8.47 -3.53
CA ILE A 244 16.10 8.29 -2.12
C ILE A 244 17.35 8.36 -1.23
N GLY A 245 17.33 9.26 -0.24
CA GLY A 245 18.48 9.53 0.61
C GLY A 245 19.43 10.59 0.06
N ARG A 246 19.11 11.25 -1.06
CA ARG A 246 19.88 12.41 -1.54
C ARG A 246 19.29 13.72 -1.01
N TRP A 247 20.09 14.50 -0.30
CA TRP A 247 19.65 15.79 0.23
C TRP A 247 20.75 16.85 0.20
N PRO A 248 20.49 18.06 -0.34
CA PRO A 248 19.30 18.43 -1.12
C PRO A 248 19.21 17.63 -2.43
N GLN A 249 18.01 17.54 -3.04
CA GLN A 249 17.80 16.90 -4.36
C GLN A 249 18.45 17.73 -5.47
N THR A 250 19.78 17.74 -5.51
CA THR A 250 20.62 18.45 -6.48
C THR A 250 21.79 17.54 -6.89
N ALA A 251 22.42 17.83 -8.03
CA ALA A 251 23.55 17.02 -8.52
C ALA A 251 24.73 16.99 -7.53
N ALA A 252 24.92 18.06 -6.75
CA ALA A 252 25.93 18.17 -5.70
C ALA A 252 25.45 17.65 -4.33
N GLY A 253 24.17 17.32 -4.20
CA GLY A 253 23.58 16.80 -2.98
C GLY A 253 24.21 15.45 -2.62
N PRO A 254 24.74 15.28 -1.40
CA PRO A 254 25.22 13.98 -0.96
C PRO A 254 24.08 12.95 -0.92
N TRP A 255 24.42 11.70 -1.23
CA TRP A 255 23.47 10.59 -1.30
C TRP A 255 23.80 9.55 -0.24
N SER A 256 23.07 9.64 0.87
CA SER A 256 23.17 8.80 2.06
C SER A 256 22.81 7.34 1.74
N ARG A 257 23.52 6.43 2.42
CA ARG A 257 23.30 4.97 2.29
C ARG A 257 22.19 4.53 3.22
N ASN A 258 21.56 3.40 2.92
CA ASN A 258 20.56 2.75 3.78
C ASN A 258 19.35 3.63 4.11
N ILE A 259 19.04 4.61 3.26
CA ILE A 259 17.73 5.27 3.22
C ILE A 259 16.93 4.56 2.11
N ARG A 260 15.75 4.08 2.47
CA ARG A 260 14.95 3.15 1.67
C ARG A 260 13.46 3.32 1.95
N MET A 261 12.63 2.42 1.43
CA MET A 261 11.25 2.23 1.89
C MET A 261 11.21 1.24 3.07
N LEU A 262 10.21 1.38 3.94
CA LEU A 262 9.91 0.41 4.98
C LEU A 262 9.00 -0.70 4.43
N ALA A 263 7.81 -0.30 3.96
CA ALA A 263 6.69 -1.17 3.66
C ALA A 263 5.84 -0.59 2.52
N ARG A 264 4.70 -1.25 2.23
CA ARG A 264 3.71 -0.73 1.26
C ARG A 264 3.29 0.71 1.56
N ALA A 265 3.22 1.11 2.84
CA ALA A 265 2.78 2.43 3.26
C ALA A 265 3.81 3.53 2.96
N SER A 266 5.03 3.19 2.53
CA SER A 266 6.02 4.20 2.11
C SER A 266 5.64 4.96 0.85
N PHE A 267 4.66 4.49 0.07
CA PHE A 267 4.05 5.22 -1.04
C PHE A 267 2.54 5.32 -0.82
N LEU A 268 1.99 6.52 -0.95
CA LEU A 268 0.55 6.78 -0.84
C LEU A 268 0.05 7.52 -2.08
N GLU A 269 -0.98 6.98 -2.70
CA GLU A 269 -1.88 7.75 -3.56
C GLU A 269 -3.10 8.21 -2.74
N ALA A 270 -3.15 9.49 -2.40
CA ALA A 270 -4.26 10.13 -1.71
C ALA A 270 -5.21 10.81 -2.72
N THR A 271 -6.47 10.97 -2.38
CA THR A 271 -7.43 11.76 -3.15
C THR A 271 -7.94 12.93 -2.31
N VAL A 272 -7.60 14.17 -2.69
CA VAL A 272 -7.98 15.41 -2.00
C VAL A 272 -8.84 16.23 -2.96
N ASP A 273 -10.05 16.59 -2.57
CA ASP A 273 -11.02 17.30 -3.43
C ASP A 273 -11.21 16.65 -4.82
N GLY A 274 -11.15 15.32 -4.88
CA GLY A 274 -11.28 14.55 -6.12
C GLY A 274 -10.03 14.52 -7.00
N VAL A 275 -8.91 15.09 -6.55
CA VAL A 275 -7.61 15.07 -7.25
C VAL A 275 -6.65 14.09 -6.60
N SER A 276 -5.95 13.28 -7.39
CA SER A 276 -4.91 12.38 -6.89
C SER A 276 -3.63 13.14 -6.51
N HIS A 277 -3.05 12.79 -5.36
CA HIS A 277 -1.77 13.29 -4.88
C HIS A 277 -0.90 12.10 -4.48
N TYR A 278 0.38 12.12 -4.86
CA TYR A 278 1.31 11.05 -4.51
C TYR A 278 2.29 11.52 -3.45
N TYR A 279 2.52 10.67 -2.45
CA TYR A 279 3.49 10.89 -1.38
C TYR A 279 4.47 9.71 -1.30
N TYR A 280 5.72 10.01 -1.01
CA TYR A 280 6.75 9.01 -0.74
C TYR A 280 7.48 9.33 0.56
N CYS A 281 7.56 8.36 1.46
CA CYS A 281 8.18 8.49 2.79
C CYS A 281 9.53 7.78 2.83
N GLU A 282 10.59 8.49 3.20
CA GLU A 282 11.91 7.90 3.43
C GLU A 282 11.97 7.17 4.78
N TYR A 283 12.37 5.90 4.75
CA TYR A 283 12.73 5.10 5.91
C TYR A 283 14.26 5.06 6.06
N ASN A 284 14.78 5.84 7.02
CA ASN A 284 16.21 6.02 7.23
C ASN A 284 16.76 5.06 8.30
N VAL A 285 17.64 4.14 7.88
CA VAL A 285 18.37 3.20 8.75
C VAL A 285 19.88 3.24 8.50
N ALA A 286 20.43 4.44 8.26
CA ALA A 286 21.86 4.70 8.02
C ALA A 286 22.77 4.50 9.25
N GLY A 287 22.55 3.46 10.07
CA GLY A 287 23.16 3.24 11.38
C GLY A 287 24.69 3.39 11.45
N GLY A 288 25.20 3.63 12.66
CA GLY A 288 26.64 3.79 12.96
C GLY A 288 27.23 5.18 12.69
N ASP A 289 26.65 5.93 11.74
CA ASP A 289 27.16 7.25 11.30
C ASP A 289 26.08 8.37 11.38
N ARG A 290 24.98 8.15 12.11
CA ARG A 290 23.93 9.18 12.31
C ARG A 290 24.39 10.17 13.37
N VAL A 291 24.57 11.43 12.97
CA VAL A 291 24.79 12.57 13.87
C VAL A 291 23.52 13.43 13.82
N PRO A 292 22.95 13.88 14.96
CA PRO A 292 21.75 14.71 14.97
C PRO A 292 21.79 15.86 13.97
N GLY A 293 20.84 15.87 13.03
CA GLY A 293 20.74 16.87 11.97
C GLY A 293 21.80 16.81 10.88
N GLY A 294 22.68 15.81 10.91
CA GLY A 294 23.68 15.54 9.89
C GLY A 294 23.10 14.82 8.67
N LEU A 295 23.95 14.63 7.65
CA LEU A 295 23.57 14.02 6.37
C LEU A 295 22.86 12.67 6.50
N ASN A 296 23.37 11.78 7.35
CA ASN A 296 22.79 10.45 7.54
C ASN A 296 21.54 10.47 8.43
N ASP A 297 21.14 11.62 8.97
CA ASP A 297 20.02 11.74 9.92
C ASP A 297 18.70 12.16 9.27
N GLN A 298 18.74 12.62 8.01
CA GLN A 298 17.59 13.18 7.30
C GLN A 298 16.36 12.27 7.34
N CYS A 299 15.18 12.88 7.45
CA CYS A 299 13.90 12.22 7.29
C CYS A 299 13.02 13.08 6.40
N ILE A 300 12.72 12.61 5.19
CA ILE A 300 12.05 13.41 4.16
C ILE A 300 10.77 12.70 3.67
N ILE A 301 9.72 13.49 3.47
CA ILE A 301 8.56 13.10 2.67
C ILE A 301 8.57 13.93 1.40
N TYR A 302 8.42 13.26 0.26
CA TYR A 302 8.21 13.92 -1.03
C TYR A 302 6.74 13.90 -1.40
N ARG A 303 6.29 14.95 -2.08
CA ARG A 303 4.99 15.04 -2.74
C ARG A 303 5.19 15.25 -4.22
N SER A 304 4.47 14.50 -5.06
CA SER A 304 4.46 14.78 -6.48
C SER A 304 3.54 15.96 -6.80
N VAL A 305 3.97 16.81 -7.74
CA VAL A 305 3.19 17.97 -8.20
C VAL A 305 2.50 17.73 -9.55
N ASP A 306 2.72 16.58 -10.19
CA ASP A 306 2.23 16.27 -11.54
C ASP A 306 1.98 14.76 -11.79
N LEU A 307 1.53 14.03 -10.75
CA LEU A 307 1.25 12.59 -10.80
C LEU A 307 2.47 11.74 -11.17
N GLY A 308 3.60 12.08 -10.55
CA GLY A 308 4.79 11.26 -10.39
C GLY A 308 5.96 11.59 -11.30
N ALA A 309 5.85 12.60 -12.16
CA ALA A 309 6.95 13.02 -13.02
C ALA A 309 7.94 13.91 -12.24
N THR A 310 7.45 14.93 -11.57
CA THR A 310 8.19 15.83 -10.69
C THR A 310 7.72 15.74 -9.25
N TRP A 311 8.67 15.93 -8.34
CA TRP A 311 8.51 15.76 -6.91
C TRP A 311 9.16 16.93 -6.18
N GLU A 312 8.55 17.34 -5.09
CA GLU A 312 9.10 18.33 -4.17
C GLU A 312 9.16 17.77 -2.76
N VAL A 313 10.03 18.35 -1.92
CA VAL A 313 10.00 18.07 -0.48
C VAL A 313 8.74 18.68 0.13
N PHE A 314 7.96 17.81 0.77
CA PHE A 314 6.74 18.13 1.50
C PHE A 314 6.98 18.25 3.00
N MET A 315 7.77 17.34 3.58
CA MET A 315 8.19 17.42 4.98
C MET A 315 9.68 17.13 5.06
N GLU A 316 10.39 17.98 5.80
CA GLU A 316 11.84 17.92 5.96
C GLU A 316 12.15 17.95 7.45
N LEU A 317 12.65 16.85 7.98
CA LEU A 317 13.05 16.71 9.39
C LEU A 317 14.49 16.22 9.46
N ASN A 318 15.15 16.50 10.58
CA ASN A 318 16.52 16.10 10.87
C ASN A 318 17.58 16.63 9.89
N THR A 319 17.39 17.84 9.36
CA THR A 319 18.36 18.53 8.49
C THR A 319 18.92 19.80 9.14
N GLY A 320 18.39 20.19 10.31
CA GLY A 320 18.66 21.46 10.99
C GLY A 320 19.41 21.33 12.33
N GLY A 321 20.27 20.32 12.48
CA GLY A 321 21.08 20.13 13.70
C GLY A 321 20.36 19.51 14.91
N THR A 322 19.13 19.03 14.75
CA THR A 322 18.36 18.32 15.80
C THR A 322 17.79 17.02 15.25
N ASN A 323 17.77 15.99 16.09
CA ASN A 323 17.14 14.71 15.79
C ASN A 323 15.70 14.72 16.34
N ILE A 324 14.72 14.94 15.45
CA ILE A 324 13.29 15.14 15.76
C ILE A 324 12.55 13.80 15.76
N ILE A 325 12.79 12.97 14.74
CA ILE A 325 12.24 11.61 14.62
C ILE A 325 13.32 10.61 14.24
N ALA A 326 13.10 9.31 14.44
CA ALA A 326 14.04 8.30 13.97
C ALA A 326 13.90 8.09 12.44
N HIS A 327 12.67 7.88 11.95
CA HIS A 327 12.33 7.82 10.51
C HIS A 327 10.81 7.79 10.28
N PHE A 328 10.38 7.93 9.02
CA PHE A 328 8.99 7.70 8.62
C PHE A 328 8.72 6.22 8.37
N HIS A 329 7.62 5.70 8.90
CA HIS A 329 7.13 4.37 8.56
C HIS A 329 6.29 4.38 7.28
N GLY A 330 5.51 5.43 7.06
CA GLY A 330 4.70 5.57 5.86
C GLY A 330 3.61 6.63 5.96
N ALA A 331 2.68 6.57 5.01
CA ALA A 331 1.50 7.40 4.93
C ALA A 331 0.26 6.59 4.54
N VAL A 332 -0.89 6.96 5.09
CA VAL A 332 -2.20 6.39 4.75
C VAL A 332 -3.25 7.49 4.71
N GLN A 333 -4.31 7.31 3.92
CA GLN A 333 -5.43 8.26 3.88
C GLN A 333 -6.65 7.63 4.55
N ASP A 334 -7.33 8.40 5.41
CA ASP A 334 -8.63 8.04 5.95
C ASP A 334 -9.66 8.03 4.79
N PRO A 335 -10.27 6.88 4.46
CA PRO A 335 -11.22 6.78 3.35
C PRO A 335 -12.54 7.52 3.62
N TYR A 336 -12.85 7.89 4.87
CA TYR A 336 -14.10 8.57 5.24
C TYR A 336 -13.99 10.10 5.20
N THR A 337 -12.83 10.66 5.52
CA THR A 337 -12.62 12.12 5.60
C THR A 337 -11.68 12.67 4.54
N GLY A 338 -10.85 11.82 3.93
CA GLY A 338 -9.77 12.24 3.05
C GLY A 338 -8.55 12.81 3.77
N VAL A 339 -8.52 12.84 5.10
CA VAL A 339 -7.35 13.27 5.88
C VAL A 339 -6.19 12.29 5.67
N ILE A 340 -4.99 12.82 5.47
CA ILE A 340 -3.76 12.05 5.28
C ILE A 340 -3.03 11.94 6.60
N TYR A 341 -2.55 10.75 6.96
CA TYR A 341 -1.79 10.47 8.16
C TYR A 341 -0.40 9.99 7.81
N PHE A 342 0.62 10.64 8.38
CA PHE A 342 2.02 10.25 8.31
C PHE A 342 2.41 9.61 9.63
N MET A 343 3.08 8.47 9.56
CA MET A 343 3.48 7.68 10.73
C MET A 343 5.00 7.70 10.86
N THR A 344 5.49 7.88 12.09
CA THR A 344 6.91 7.81 12.43
C THR A 344 7.10 6.80 13.55
N GLY A 345 8.31 6.26 13.67
CA GLY A 345 8.63 5.43 14.81
C GLY A 345 10.11 5.08 14.93
N ASP A 346 10.46 4.44 16.05
CA ASP A 346 11.50 3.41 16.28
C ASP A 346 11.69 3.26 17.79
N PHE A 347 12.01 4.36 18.48
CA PHE A 347 12.32 4.34 19.91
C PHE A 347 12.02 5.67 20.64
N ASN A 348 11.50 5.55 21.86
CA ASN A 348 11.21 6.60 22.84
C ASN A 348 10.30 7.74 22.34
N THR A 349 10.77 8.98 22.42
CA THR A 349 9.98 10.18 22.17
C THR A 349 9.91 10.54 20.69
N GLN A 350 10.49 9.72 19.82
CA GLN A 350 10.62 9.97 18.38
C GLN A 350 9.44 9.44 17.56
N ASN A 351 8.43 8.91 18.25
CA ASN A 351 7.21 8.35 17.72
C ASN A 351 6.15 9.45 17.59
N ALA A 352 5.50 9.51 16.43
CA ALA A 352 4.44 10.46 16.15
C ALA A 352 3.49 9.96 15.06
N VAL A 353 2.23 10.40 15.16
CA VAL A 353 1.29 10.43 14.04
C VAL A 353 0.99 11.88 13.72
N ILE A 354 1.13 12.25 12.46
CA ILE A 354 0.85 13.60 11.95
C ILE A 354 -0.30 13.49 10.94
N SER A 355 -1.40 14.20 11.18
CA SER A 355 -2.48 14.33 10.20
C SER A 355 -2.32 15.59 9.37
N TYR A 356 -2.81 15.55 8.12
CA TYR A 356 -2.76 16.62 7.14
C TYR A 356 -4.06 16.66 6.33
N ASP A 357 -4.62 17.85 6.16
CA ASP A 357 -5.88 18.09 5.42
C ASP A 357 -5.76 17.95 3.89
N GLY A 358 -4.56 17.75 3.36
CA GLY A 358 -4.32 17.64 1.92
C GLY A 358 -4.13 18.97 1.18
N LYS A 359 -4.35 20.11 1.84
CA LYS A 359 -4.50 21.43 1.20
C LYS A 359 -3.62 22.51 1.79
N SER A 360 -3.41 22.48 3.10
CA SER A 360 -2.67 23.51 3.81
C SER A 360 -1.21 23.56 3.36
N PRO A 361 -0.53 24.71 3.49
CA PRO A 361 0.87 24.85 3.09
C PRO A 361 1.77 23.85 3.83
N LYS A 362 2.84 23.40 3.17
CA LYS A 362 3.84 22.54 3.80
C LYS A 362 4.50 23.21 5.01
N LEU A 363 4.92 22.41 5.99
CA LEU A 363 5.60 22.89 7.19
C LEU A 363 6.97 23.47 6.84
N ALA A 364 7.47 24.39 7.67
CA ALA A 364 8.86 24.79 7.61
C ALA A 364 9.76 23.59 7.96
N ALA A 365 10.94 23.52 7.34
CA ALA A 365 11.92 22.47 7.63
C ALA A 365 12.23 22.43 9.13
N ASN A 366 12.33 21.22 9.68
CA ASN A 366 12.62 20.95 11.10
C ASN A 366 11.59 21.55 12.09
N THR A 367 10.33 21.71 11.68
CA THR A 367 9.24 22.07 12.62
C THR A 367 9.19 21.04 13.75
N PRO A 368 9.35 21.44 15.03
CA PRO A 368 9.29 20.51 16.16
C PRO A 368 7.92 19.82 16.26
N LEU A 369 7.88 18.55 16.67
CA LEU A 369 6.62 17.79 16.80
C LEU A 369 5.57 18.50 17.67
N ALA A 370 6.01 19.14 18.75
CA ALA A 370 5.16 19.91 19.65
C ALA A 370 4.49 21.15 19.00
N GLU A 371 5.07 21.66 17.91
CA GLU A 371 4.54 22.85 17.21
C GLU A 371 3.61 22.50 16.05
N ILE A 372 3.60 21.26 15.56
CA ILE A 372 2.88 20.87 14.34
C ILE A 372 1.38 21.18 14.47
N SER A 373 0.75 20.87 15.60
CA SER A 373 -0.68 21.09 15.84
C SER A 373 -1.09 22.57 15.83
N SER A 374 -0.13 23.51 15.90
CA SER A 374 -0.39 24.95 15.76
C SER A 374 -0.43 25.41 14.30
N LYS A 375 0.01 24.57 13.35
CA LYS A 375 0.08 24.94 11.93
C LYS A 375 -1.26 24.59 11.25
N PRO A 376 -1.76 25.45 10.34
CA PRO A 376 -3.02 25.21 9.64
C PRO A 376 -3.05 23.86 8.93
N GLY A 377 -4.15 23.12 9.08
CA GLY A 377 -4.37 21.84 8.40
C GLY A 377 -3.59 20.65 8.97
N PHE A 378 -2.83 20.84 10.06
CA PHE A 378 -2.09 19.76 10.71
C PHE A 378 -2.58 19.48 12.13
N LYS A 379 -2.49 18.20 12.53
CA LYS A 379 -2.55 17.76 13.92
C LYS A 379 -1.42 16.77 14.17
N CYS A 380 -0.95 16.68 15.40
CA CYS A 380 0.08 15.73 15.79
C CYS A 380 -0.18 15.20 17.20
N ILE A 381 -0.06 13.89 17.34
CA ILE A 381 0.13 13.20 18.62
C ILE A 381 1.52 12.56 18.59
N ASN A 382 2.29 12.68 19.67
CA ASN A 382 3.71 12.32 19.69
C ASN A 382 4.19 11.95 21.11
N ASN A 383 5.48 11.65 21.24
CA ASN A 383 6.20 11.42 22.50
C ASN A 383 5.73 10.19 23.30
N THR A 384 5.22 9.16 22.65
CA THR A 384 4.85 7.89 23.30
C THR A 384 5.00 6.71 22.35
N GLU A 385 5.40 5.54 22.85
CA GLU A 385 5.42 4.30 22.05
C GLU A 385 4.03 3.88 21.59
N LEU A 386 2.96 4.35 22.27
CA LEU A 386 1.60 4.08 21.84
C LEU A 386 1.26 4.65 20.47
N VAL A 387 2.05 5.58 19.93
CA VAL A 387 1.85 6.14 18.59
C VAL A 387 2.92 5.70 17.57
N ARG A 388 3.67 4.65 17.89
CA ARG A 388 4.57 3.98 16.95
C ARG A 388 3.77 3.04 16.06
N PHE A 389 3.48 3.42 14.82
CA PHE A 389 2.68 2.61 13.91
C PHE A 389 3.33 2.47 12.55
N THR A 390 3.13 1.32 11.93
CA THR A 390 3.55 1.05 10.54
C THR A 390 2.40 1.19 9.55
N ASP A 391 1.16 1.11 10.04
CA ASP A 391 -0.07 1.21 9.26
C ASP A 391 -1.25 1.61 10.16
N LEU A 392 -2.34 2.12 9.56
CA LEU A 392 -3.57 2.48 10.27
C LEU A 392 -4.80 1.90 9.55
N CYS A 393 -5.83 1.56 10.33
CA CYS A 393 -7.16 1.22 9.81
C CYS A 393 -8.20 2.20 10.37
N PHE A 394 -9.30 2.37 9.64
CA PHE A 394 -10.26 3.44 9.88
C PHE A 394 -11.68 2.91 10.06
N THR A 395 -12.41 3.48 10.99
CA THR A 395 -13.88 3.43 11.02
C THR A 395 -14.40 4.84 10.72
N PRO A 396 -15.71 5.00 10.51
CA PRO A 396 -16.31 6.33 10.40
C PRO A 396 -16.04 7.26 11.59
N ASP A 397 -15.65 6.73 12.76
CA ASP A 397 -15.52 7.53 14.00
C ASP A 397 -14.10 7.60 14.56
N LYS A 398 -13.30 6.54 14.37
CA LYS A 398 -11.99 6.37 15.01
C LYS A 398 -10.98 5.67 14.10
N ILE A 399 -9.71 5.84 14.45
CA ILE A 399 -8.58 5.07 13.92
C ILE A 399 -8.33 3.92 14.89
N PHE A 400 -8.01 2.73 14.39
CA PHE A 400 -7.64 1.59 15.22
C PHE A 400 -6.40 0.91 14.64
N THR A 401 -5.50 0.47 15.51
CA THR A 401 -4.17 0.00 15.11
C THR A 401 -3.51 -0.81 16.23
N LEU A 402 -2.34 -1.37 15.93
CA LEU A 402 -1.45 -2.06 16.84
C LEU A 402 -0.10 -1.32 16.84
N PRO A 403 0.43 -0.91 18.00
CA PRO A 403 1.77 -0.34 18.07
C PRO A 403 2.83 -1.31 17.55
N ASP A 404 3.68 -0.83 16.65
CA ASP A 404 4.86 -1.52 16.11
C ASP A 404 5.94 -1.55 17.18
N ALA A 405 5.80 -2.43 18.16
CA ALA A 405 6.78 -2.58 19.22
C ALA A 405 7.46 -3.93 19.16
N ASP A 406 8.79 -3.88 19.07
CA ASP A 406 9.66 -5.04 19.01
C ASP A 406 9.72 -5.81 20.32
N THR A 407 9.74 -5.14 21.47
CA THR A 407 9.80 -5.77 22.79
C THR A 407 8.92 -5.03 23.77
N GLU A 408 8.25 -5.76 24.67
CA GLU A 408 7.40 -5.15 25.70
C GLU A 408 8.24 -4.33 26.71
N ALA A 409 9.49 -4.73 26.95
CA ALA A 409 10.39 -4.07 27.91
C ALA A 409 11.08 -2.79 27.39
N GLY A 410 10.90 -2.43 26.11
CA GLY A 410 11.59 -1.30 25.48
C GLY A 410 11.21 0.07 26.07
N ASP A 411 10.00 0.20 26.60
CA ASP A 411 9.53 1.37 27.35
C ASP A 411 8.58 0.92 28.47
N ALA A 412 9.04 1.04 29.72
CA ALA A 412 8.23 0.68 30.88
C ALA A 412 7.10 1.66 31.18
N THR A 413 7.08 2.84 30.52
CA THR A 413 6.08 3.89 30.74
C THR A 413 4.89 3.79 29.79
N SER A 414 5.06 3.09 28.65
CA SER A 414 3.96 2.78 27.75
C SER A 414 4.01 1.34 27.24
N ILE A 415 3.10 0.51 27.78
CA ILE A 415 2.95 -0.89 27.37
C ILE A 415 2.41 -0.98 25.94
N ALA A 416 3.32 -1.09 24.97
CA ALA A 416 2.98 -1.07 23.55
C ALA A 416 2.29 -2.36 23.04
N TYR A 417 2.18 -3.41 23.87
CA TYR A 417 1.48 -4.68 23.54
C TYR A 417 -0.03 -4.58 23.78
N VAL A 418 -0.62 -3.53 23.22
CA VAL A 418 -2.03 -3.19 23.39
C VAL A 418 -2.69 -2.97 22.04
N ASN A 419 -3.98 -3.22 22.00
CA ASN A 419 -4.86 -2.70 20.96
C ASN A 419 -5.05 -1.20 21.21
N THR A 420 -4.94 -0.37 20.18
CA THR A 420 -5.11 1.09 20.34
C THR A 420 -6.20 1.62 19.44
N THR A 421 -6.89 2.65 19.94
CA THR A 421 -7.76 3.51 19.15
C THR A 421 -7.32 4.96 19.29
N LEU A 422 -7.33 5.69 18.19
CA LEU A 422 -7.06 7.12 18.17
C LEU A 422 -8.30 7.87 17.71
N ALA A 423 -8.50 9.03 18.31
CA ALA A 423 -9.40 10.02 17.74
C ALA A 423 -8.85 10.47 16.38
N ARG A 424 -9.72 10.65 15.38
CA ARG A 424 -9.28 11.07 14.04
C ARG A 424 -8.63 12.46 14.02
N ASP A 425 -8.98 13.32 14.96
CA ASP A 425 -8.35 14.63 15.16
C ASP A 425 -7.02 14.55 15.93
N LEU A 426 -6.59 13.34 16.30
CA LEU A 426 -5.40 13.04 17.11
C LEU A 426 -5.42 13.71 18.49
N GLY A 427 -6.60 14.03 19.03
CA GLY A 427 -6.74 14.65 20.35
C GLY A 427 -6.43 13.71 21.52
N TYR A 428 -6.59 12.39 21.31
CA TYR A 428 -6.29 11.37 22.31
C TYR A 428 -6.02 10.00 21.68
N ILE A 429 -5.37 9.14 22.46
CA ILE A 429 -5.19 7.71 22.20
C ILE A 429 -5.72 6.92 23.40
N VAL A 430 -6.38 5.79 23.15
CA VAL A 430 -6.87 4.88 24.17
C VAL A 430 -6.28 3.51 23.93
N SER A 431 -5.67 2.94 24.97
CA SER A 431 -5.39 1.50 25.04
C SER A 431 -6.69 0.78 25.34
N VAL A 432 -7.10 -0.12 24.43
CA VAL A 432 -8.37 -0.85 24.52
C VAL A 432 -8.21 -2.06 25.43
N SER A 433 -7.26 -2.92 25.09
CA SER A 433 -6.94 -4.13 25.84
C SER A 433 -5.50 -4.55 25.55
N ARG A 434 -4.87 -5.26 26.50
CA ARG A 434 -3.62 -5.96 26.20
C ARG A 434 -3.92 -7.01 25.14
N ASN A 435 -3.11 -7.07 24.08
CA ASN A 435 -3.21 -8.15 23.13
C ASN A 435 -2.36 -9.32 23.66
N PRO A 436 -2.96 -10.39 24.22
CA PRO A 436 -2.22 -11.46 24.88
C PRO A 436 -1.43 -12.33 23.89
N GLU A 437 -1.65 -12.16 22.59
CA GLU A 437 -1.02 -12.96 21.53
C GLU A 437 0.18 -12.23 20.92
N ARG A 438 0.57 -11.06 21.45
CA ARG A 438 1.79 -10.36 21.04
C ARG A 438 3.04 -11.08 21.58
N HIS A 439 4.02 -11.23 20.71
CA HIS A 439 5.31 -11.84 21.01
C HIS A 439 6.46 -10.85 20.76
N ASP A 440 7.50 -10.93 21.60
CA ASP A 440 8.75 -10.22 21.37
C ASP A 440 9.32 -10.58 19.99
N LYS A 441 9.81 -9.56 19.31
CA LYS A 441 10.39 -9.60 17.97
C LYS A 441 9.42 -9.96 16.86
N VAL A 442 8.12 -9.88 17.12
CA VAL A 442 7.04 -10.08 16.14
C VAL A 442 6.09 -8.88 16.08
N PRO A 443 6.60 -7.68 15.78
CA PRO A 443 5.77 -6.48 15.74
C PRO A 443 4.80 -6.47 14.54
N PRO A 444 3.62 -5.82 14.69
CA PRO A 444 2.69 -5.57 13.59
C PRO A 444 3.38 -4.72 12.50
N PHE A 445 3.20 -5.10 11.22
CA PHE A 445 3.95 -4.47 10.13
C PHE A 445 3.11 -3.80 9.06
N SER A 446 2.09 -4.47 8.55
CA SER A 446 1.26 -3.90 7.51
C SER A 446 -0.18 -4.32 7.69
N ALA A 447 -1.07 -3.34 7.57
CA ALA A 447 -2.50 -3.58 7.59
C ALA A 447 -3.05 -3.63 6.17
N ILE A 448 -4.28 -4.11 6.02
CA ILE A 448 -5.16 -3.77 4.91
C ILE A 448 -6.57 -3.65 5.47
N GLN A 449 -7.37 -2.80 4.85
CA GLN A 449 -8.78 -2.71 5.14
C GLN A 449 -9.57 -2.94 3.86
N HIS A 450 -10.46 -3.91 3.90
CA HIS A 450 -11.31 -4.26 2.78
C HIS A 450 -12.73 -4.49 3.27
N SER A 451 -13.69 -3.97 2.52
CA SER A 451 -15.10 -4.00 2.90
C SER A 451 -15.67 -5.38 3.17
N ARG A 452 -15.24 -6.40 2.41
CA ARG A 452 -15.78 -7.76 2.49
C ARG A 452 -14.97 -8.67 3.41
N LEU A 453 -13.72 -8.32 3.69
CA LEU A 453 -12.78 -9.17 4.42
C LEU A 453 -12.45 -8.64 5.81
N GLY A 454 -12.75 -7.38 6.02
CA GLY A 454 -12.46 -6.71 7.26
C GLY A 454 -11.13 -5.96 7.24
N ALA A 455 -10.59 -5.71 8.43
CA ALA A 455 -9.27 -5.14 8.63
C ALA A 455 -8.33 -6.25 9.11
N LEU A 456 -7.22 -6.40 8.39
CA LEU A 456 -6.22 -7.43 8.65
C LEU A 456 -4.88 -6.77 8.93
N PHE A 457 -4.08 -7.37 9.79
CA PHE A 457 -2.71 -6.95 10.07
C PHE A 457 -1.79 -8.16 9.97
N ILE A 458 -0.72 -8.03 9.19
CA ILE A 458 0.37 -9.01 9.19
C ILE A 458 1.55 -8.43 9.96
N SER A 459 2.15 -9.24 10.83
CA SER A 459 3.39 -8.88 11.51
C SER A 459 4.60 -9.01 10.58
N PHE A 460 5.75 -8.56 11.05
CA PHE A 460 7.04 -9.02 10.55
C PHE A 460 7.80 -9.68 11.68
N ARG A 461 8.98 -10.18 11.37
CA ARG A 461 9.85 -10.78 12.36
C ARG A 461 11.21 -10.09 12.41
N GLN A 462 11.60 -9.62 13.58
CA GLN A 462 12.86 -8.93 13.85
C GLN A 462 13.83 -9.87 14.60
N ASP A 463 14.49 -10.77 13.89
CA ASP A 463 15.43 -11.70 14.56
C ASP A 463 16.80 -11.06 14.83
N ALA A 464 17.29 -11.12 16.06
CA ALA A 464 18.70 -10.85 16.37
C ALA A 464 19.52 -12.15 16.50
N THR A 465 18.89 -13.28 16.84
CA THR A 465 19.54 -14.58 17.07
C THR A 465 18.74 -15.80 16.58
N GLN A 466 19.41 -16.92 16.31
CA GLN A 466 18.75 -18.20 16.00
C GLN A 466 17.88 -18.72 17.16
N GLN A 467 18.28 -18.44 18.41
CA GLN A 467 17.52 -18.86 19.59
C GLN A 467 16.16 -18.19 19.67
N GLU A 468 16.10 -16.87 19.41
CA GLU A 468 14.84 -16.15 19.27
C GLU A 468 14.03 -16.72 18.12
N TYR A 469 14.70 -17.01 16.98
CA TYR A 469 14.05 -17.66 15.83
C TYR A 469 13.30 -18.93 16.25
N ASP A 470 14.01 -19.85 16.89
CA ASP A 470 13.53 -21.16 17.29
C ASP A 470 12.41 -21.09 18.36
N ALA A 471 12.42 -20.05 19.20
CA ALA A 471 11.40 -19.85 20.23
C ALA A 471 10.02 -19.52 19.65
N TYR A 472 9.95 -18.79 18.53
CA TYR A 472 8.67 -18.41 17.91
C TYR A 472 8.75 -18.23 16.37
N PRO A 473 8.77 -19.31 15.56
CA PRO A 473 9.02 -19.30 14.11
C PRO A 473 8.01 -18.57 13.21
N TRP A 474 7.11 -17.76 13.76
CA TRP A 474 5.88 -17.34 13.11
C TRP A 474 5.82 -15.85 12.80
N TYR A 475 5.18 -15.54 11.68
CA TYR A 475 4.51 -14.28 11.44
C TYR A 475 3.05 -14.46 11.86
N ASP A 476 2.49 -13.42 12.44
CA ASP A 476 1.14 -13.41 12.95
C ASP A 476 0.23 -12.62 11.99
N LEU A 477 -0.91 -13.21 11.68
CA LEU A 477 -1.99 -12.57 10.94
C LEU A 477 -3.15 -12.33 11.90
N HIS A 478 -3.50 -11.06 12.06
CA HIS A 478 -4.59 -10.62 12.91
C HIS A 478 -5.78 -10.14 12.07
N SER A 479 -6.98 -10.34 12.59
CA SER A 479 -8.20 -9.64 12.14
C SER A 479 -8.70 -8.75 13.25
N CYS A 480 -9.13 -7.54 12.91
CA CYS A 480 -9.76 -6.66 13.87
C CYS A 480 -11.27 -6.94 13.99
N ASP A 481 -11.76 -6.83 15.21
CA ASP A 481 -13.14 -6.51 15.51
C ASP A 481 -13.27 -4.99 15.67
N VAL A 482 -13.88 -4.29 14.72
CA VAL A 482 -13.89 -2.83 14.74
C VAL A 482 -14.81 -2.21 15.78
N GLU A 483 -15.83 -2.96 16.22
CA GLU A 483 -16.75 -2.51 17.26
C GLU A 483 -15.99 -2.34 18.57
N THR A 484 -15.28 -3.39 18.96
CA THR A 484 -14.45 -3.43 20.17
C THR A 484 -13.07 -2.82 19.96
N SER A 485 -12.61 -2.72 18.71
CA SER A 485 -11.24 -2.39 18.30
C SER A 485 -10.18 -3.40 18.78
N GLU A 486 -10.60 -4.63 19.06
CA GLU A 486 -9.70 -5.71 19.44
C GLU A 486 -9.12 -6.39 18.20
N TRP A 487 -7.80 -6.62 18.21
CA TRP A 487 -7.15 -7.46 17.22
C TRP A 487 -7.02 -8.87 17.74
N VAL A 488 -7.32 -9.83 16.87
CA VAL A 488 -7.35 -11.25 17.24
C VAL A 488 -6.53 -12.02 16.23
N LEU A 489 -5.62 -12.86 16.72
CA LEU A 489 -4.85 -13.76 15.88
C LEU A 489 -5.78 -14.73 15.16
N ILE A 490 -5.67 -14.76 13.83
CA ILE A 490 -6.44 -15.65 12.96
C ILE A 490 -5.56 -16.59 12.16
N GLY A 491 -4.25 -16.32 12.10
CA GLY A 491 -3.31 -17.18 11.42
C GLY A 491 -1.87 -17.00 11.90
N ARG A 492 -1.09 -18.08 11.82
CA ARG A 492 0.36 -18.11 12.00
C ARG A 492 1.01 -18.66 10.73
N ILE A 493 2.07 -18.01 10.30
CA ILE A 493 2.76 -18.32 9.05
C ILE A 493 4.21 -18.60 9.39
N ASN A 494 4.67 -19.84 9.19
CA ASN A 494 6.09 -20.16 9.29
C ASN A 494 6.81 -19.62 8.07
N SER A 495 7.99 -19.06 8.23
CA SER A 495 8.91 -18.91 7.10
C SER A 495 10.26 -19.46 7.53
N ARG A 496 10.64 -20.66 7.04
CA ARG A 496 12.02 -21.13 7.26
C ARG A 496 12.96 -20.32 6.40
N LEU A 497 13.53 -19.27 6.96
CA LEU A 497 14.54 -18.46 6.31
C LEU A 497 15.94 -18.98 6.62
N SER A 498 16.84 -18.89 5.64
CA SER A 498 18.28 -19.02 5.88
C SER A 498 18.92 -17.71 6.37
N ARG A 499 18.15 -16.60 6.43
CA ARG A 499 18.60 -15.29 6.91
C ARG A 499 17.47 -14.53 7.62
N PHE A 500 17.76 -14.20 8.86
CA PHE A 500 17.03 -13.39 9.84
C PHE A 500 16.45 -12.07 9.26
N GLY A 501 15.22 -11.70 9.64
CA GLY A 501 14.68 -10.34 9.51
C GLY A 501 14.13 -9.89 8.14
N GLN A 502 13.03 -10.49 7.65
CA GLN A 502 12.40 -10.05 6.40
C GLN A 502 10.96 -9.58 6.58
N ASN A 503 10.64 -8.47 5.93
CA ASN A 503 9.36 -7.80 6.08
C ASN A 503 8.47 -8.14 4.88
N PRO A 504 7.16 -8.37 5.08
CA PRO A 504 6.19 -8.41 3.99
C PRO A 504 6.23 -7.10 3.20
N LEU A 505 6.66 -7.13 1.93
CA LEU A 505 6.82 -5.93 1.12
C LEU A 505 5.54 -5.51 0.40
N SER A 506 4.59 -6.44 0.30
CA SER A 506 3.25 -6.19 -0.22
C SER A 506 2.21 -6.90 0.64
N PHE A 507 1.06 -6.25 0.79
CA PHE A 507 -0.11 -6.81 1.44
C PHE A 507 -1.34 -6.18 0.78
N PHE A 508 -2.12 -6.97 0.02
CA PHE A 508 -3.24 -6.45 -0.77
C PHE A 508 -4.35 -7.48 -0.95
N VAL A 509 -5.54 -7.02 -1.37
CA VAL A 509 -6.69 -7.86 -1.73
C VAL A 509 -6.86 -7.85 -3.25
N ASP A 510 -7.08 -9.02 -3.85
CA ASP A 510 -7.39 -9.14 -5.28
C ASP A 510 -8.91 -9.12 -5.57
N HIS A 511 -9.29 -9.08 -6.84
CA HIS A 511 -10.68 -9.04 -7.29
C HIS A 511 -11.51 -10.27 -6.88
N LEU A 512 -10.87 -11.36 -6.42
CA LEU A 512 -11.50 -12.58 -5.93
C LEU A 512 -11.54 -12.62 -4.39
N ASP A 513 -11.27 -11.52 -3.71
CA ASP A 513 -11.14 -11.43 -2.23
C ASP A 513 -10.07 -12.31 -1.62
N ARG A 514 -9.03 -12.62 -2.38
CA ARG A 514 -7.87 -13.29 -1.81
C ARG A 514 -6.92 -12.24 -1.29
N VAL A 515 -6.41 -12.49 -0.11
CA VAL A 515 -5.39 -11.64 0.50
C VAL A 515 -4.03 -12.17 0.07
N TRP A 516 -3.18 -11.28 -0.41
CA TRP A 516 -1.85 -11.60 -0.88
C TRP A 516 -0.81 -10.92 -0.01
N ALA A 517 0.15 -11.69 0.50
CA ALA A 517 1.31 -11.19 1.24
C ALA A 517 2.61 -11.58 0.53
N GLY A 518 3.29 -10.61 -0.07
CA GLY A 518 4.54 -10.83 -0.81
C GLY A 518 5.77 -10.59 0.06
N ILE A 519 6.77 -11.47 -0.07
CA ILE A 519 8.08 -11.33 0.56
C ILE A 519 9.18 -11.54 -0.48
N THR A 520 10.30 -10.83 -0.33
CA THR A 520 11.43 -10.97 -1.25
C THR A 520 12.69 -11.31 -0.47
N ASN A 521 13.53 -12.17 -1.07
CA ASN A 521 14.64 -12.93 -0.48
C ASN A 521 14.25 -13.98 0.56
N ALA A 522 12.98 -14.34 0.61
CA ALA A 522 12.40 -15.31 1.53
C ALA A 522 11.49 -16.29 0.81
N ARG A 523 11.15 -17.35 1.53
CA ARG A 523 10.11 -18.32 1.16
C ARG A 523 9.20 -18.52 2.35
N TRP A 524 7.90 -18.59 2.09
CA TRP A 524 6.90 -18.99 3.08
C TRP A 524 6.91 -20.51 3.35
N ASP A 525 7.70 -21.28 2.61
CA ASP A 525 7.62 -22.73 2.61
C ASP A 525 9.00 -23.41 2.47
N ALA A 526 9.27 -24.37 3.35
CA ALA A 526 10.51 -25.13 3.44
C ALA A 526 10.50 -26.45 2.65
N THR A 527 9.35 -27.05 2.39
CA THR A 527 9.24 -28.33 1.66
C THR A 527 9.61 -28.16 0.18
N LEU A 528 9.58 -26.92 -0.32
CA LEU A 528 10.17 -26.49 -1.59
C LEU A 528 11.67 -26.80 -1.71
N ASP A 529 12.35 -27.25 -0.64
CA ASP A 529 13.74 -27.69 -0.67
C ASP A 529 13.95 -29.20 -0.92
N ASN A 530 12.94 -30.07 -0.76
CA ASN A 530 13.16 -31.50 -0.50
C ASN A 530 12.82 -32.51 -1.62
N GLY A 531 12.69 -32.14 -2.90
CA GLY A 531 12.65 -33.20 -3.93
C GLY A 531 12.09 -32.89 -5.31
N ILE A 532 11.60 -31.68 -5.57
CA ILE A 532 11.12 -31.28 -6.89
C ILE A 532 12.13 -30.26 -7.43
N GLY A 533 12.85 -30.63 -8.49
CA GLY A 533 13.92 -29.86 -9.15
C GLY A 533 13.88 -28.35 -8.87
N GLN A 534 14.82 -27.93 -8.02
CA GLN A 534 14.97 -26.58 -7.52
C GLN A 534 14.87 -25.54 -8.64
N VAL A 535 14.00 -24.57 -8.44
CA VAL A 535 14.09 -23.35 -9.21
C VAL A 535 14.24 -22.19 -8.25
N ALA A 536 15.30 -21.42 -8.45
CA ALA A 536 15.94 -20.44 -7.56
C ALA A 536 15.09 -19.19 -7.24
N SER A 537 13.77 -19.33 -7.10
CA SER A 537 12.94 -18.23 -6.62
C SER A 537 13.35 -17.93 -5.17
N LYS A 538 13.82 -16.71 -4.94
CA LYS A 538 13.96 -16.11 -3.60
C LYS A 538 12.92 -14.99 -3.48
N SER A 539 11.73 -15.16 -4.06
CA SER A 539 10.60 -14.27 -3.83
C SER A 539 9.33 -15.11 -3.91
N SER A 540 8.45 -14.93 -2.95
CA SER A 540 7.22 -15.72 -2.85
C SER A 540 6.08 -14.85 -2.33
N SER A 541 4.87 -15.24 -2.67
CA SER A 541 3.67 -14.65 -2.11
C SER A 541 2.85 -15.74 -1.44
N LEU A 542 2.19 -15.36 -0.35
CA LEU A 542 1.18 -16.17 0.27
C LEU A 542 -0.18 -15.72 -0.26
N CYS A 543 -0.93 -16.65 -0.87
CA CYS A 543 -2.33 -16.48 -1.20
C CYS A 543 -3.16 -16.97 -0.01
N ILE A 544 -3.93 -16.08 0.61
CA ILE A 544 -4.74 -16.36 1.79
C ILE A 544 -6.21 -16.24 1.38
N THR A 545 -6.95 -17.33 1.54
CA THR A 545 -8.40 -17.32 1.34
C THR A 545 -9.08 -17.12 2.69
N MET A 546 -9.90 -16.08 2.80
CA MET A 546 -10.59 -15.77 4.05
C MET A 546 -11.83 -16.65 4.22
N GLY A 547 -12.16 -16.98 5.46
CA GLY A 547 -13.30 -17.84 5.82
C GLY A 547 -13.99 -17.40 7.10
N PRO A 548 -14.92 -18.23 7.61
CA PRO A 548 -15.49 -18.04 8.94
C PRO A 548 -14.40 -18.06 10.00
N ARG A 549 -14.52 -17.17 11.00
CA ARG A 549 -13.59 -17.11 12.12
C ARG A 549 -13.65 -18.40 12.93
N GLN A 550 -12.48 -18.98 13.21
CA GLN A 550 -12.31 -20.16 14.04
C GLN A 550 -11.81 -19.76 15.43
N VAL A 551 -12.00 -20.64 16.42
CA VAL A 551 -11.45 -20.44 17.78
C VAL A 551 -9.93 -20.57 17.78
N THR A 552 -9.41 -21.53 17.01
CA THR A 552 -7.97 -21.76 16.86
C THR A 552 -7.45 -21.03 15.62
N PRO A 553 -6.35 -20.27 15.73
CA PRO A 553 -5.71 -19.66 14.57
C PRO A 553 -5.29 -20.72 13.55
N TYR A 554 -5.42 -20.39 12.26
CA TYR A 554 -4.91 -21.25 11.18
C TYR A 554 -3.38 -21.31 11.25
N VAL A 555 -2.78 -22.48 11.10
CA VAL A 555 -1.32 -22.62 11.09
C VAL A 555 -0.86 -23.04 9.69
N PHE A 556 0.02 -22.23 9.09
CA PHE A 556 0.69 -22.55 7.84
C PHE A 556 2.16 -22.88 8.14
N GLU A 557 2.53 -24.16 8.02
CA GLU A 557 3.90 -24.62 8.31
C GLU A 557 4.83 -24.66 7.09
N GLY A 558 4.30 -24.33 5.89
CA GLY A 558 4.92 -24.69 4.61
C GLY A 558 4.62 -26.14 4.26
N GLY A 559 4.05 -26.39 3.08
CA GLY A 559 3.49 -27.69 2.66
C GLY A 559 4.27 -28.36 1.54
#